data_AF-A0A4D4KRP5-F1
#
_entry.id   AF-A0A4D4KRP5-F1
#
_cell.length_a   1.000
_cell.length_b   1.000
_cell.length_c   1.000
_cell.angle_alpha   90.00
_cell.angle_beta   90.00
_cell.angle_gamma   90.00
#
_symmetry.space_group_name_H-M   'P 1'
#
loop_
_entity.id
_entity.type
_entity.pdbx_description
1 polymer ?
#
loop_
_entity_poly.entity_id
_entity_poly.type
_entity_poly.pdbx_seq_one_letter_code
_entity_poly.pdbx_strand_id
1 'polypeptide(L)'
;MLIPRPRRRIGWAPPAASRPPLPGAPASTSRLLEQVMADQDEDLVDVDPYDPGDGSLPVFRWKQAGRENLATRRQLREMGLRPGGQEPVARIECRGGKRWAWLYRIDLAKPKLPLTLAKEAALDKAMAARQTCGTCRRRYFHCVPLKTLGSCLECYDGTPADPASYIAPPAKHLLAA
;
A
#
# COMPACT_ATOMS: atom_id res chain seq x y z
N MET A 1 28.71 32.67 -17.70
CA MET A 1 27.73 33.41 -16.87
C MET A 1 26.35 33.23 -17.50
N LEU A 2 25.52 32.32 -16.96
CA LEU A 2 24.13 32.15 -17.37
C LEU A 2 23.23 32.50 -16.19
N ILE A 3 22.43 33.54 -16.37
CA ILE A 3 21.44 34.04 -15.42
C ILE A 3 20.25 33.06 -15.41
N PRO A 4 19.83 32.48 -14.26
CA PRO A 4 18.62 31.67 -14.21
C PRO A 4 17.36 32.55 -14.28
N ARG A 5 16.45 32.19 -15.19
CA ARG A 5 15.13 32.83 -15.36
C ARG A 5 14.23 32.57 -14.14
N PRO A 6 13.46 33.56 -13.66
CA PRO A 6 12.49 33.35 -12.57
C PRO A 6 11.29 32.51 -13.04
N ARG A 7 10.90 31.53 -12.21
CA ARG A 7 9.65 30.77 -12.40
C ARG A 7 8.45 31.71 -12.21
N ARG A 8 7.57 31.80 -13.21
CA ARG A 8 6.27 32.49 -13.10
C ARG A 8 5.42 31.80 -12.02
N ARG A 9 5.02 32.54 -10.98
CA ARG A 9 3.89 32.17 -10.12
C ARG A 9 2.63 32.32 -10.95
N ILE A 10 1.93 31.22 -11.19
CA ILE A 10 0.57 31.24 -11.70
C ILE A 10 -0.29 31.65 -10.49
N GLY A 11 -0.69 32.92 -10.46
CA GLY A 11 -1.61 33.45 -9.46
C GLY A 11 -2.98 32.83 -9.67
N TRP A 12 -3.56 32.28 -8.61
CA TRP A 12 -4.94 31.85 -8.58
C TRP A 12 -5.84 33.08 -8.56
N ALA A 13 -6.69 33.24 -9.58
CA ALA A 13 -7.75 34.25 -9.60
C ALA A 13 -8.98 33.70 -8.86
N PRO A 14 -9.62 34.47 -7.96
CA PRO A 14 -10.87 34.03 -7.33
C PRO A 14 -12.02 34.02 -8.35
N PRO A 15 -12.97 33.07 -8.25
CA PRO A 15 -14.14 33.05 -9.11
C PRO A 15 -15.10 34.20 -8.78
N ALA A 16 -15.82 34.66 -9.80
CA ALA A 16 -16.81 35.73 -9.73
C ALA A 16 -17.94 35.40 -8.73
N ALA A 17 -18.23 36.35 -7.85
CA ALA A 17 -19.38 36.29 -6.97
C ALA A 17 -20.69 36.36 -7.78
N SER A 18 -21.46 35.28 -7.77
CA SER A 18 -22.84 35.24 -8.26
C SER A 18 -23.77 35.99 -7.29
N ARG A 19 -24.60 36.90 -7.83
CA ARG A 19 -25.66 37.59 -7.07
C ARG A 19 -26.66 36.58 -6.48
N PRO A 20 -27.18 36.80 -5.26
CA PRO A 20 -28.22 35.96 -4.70
C PRO A 20 -29.56 36.16 -5.42
N PRO A 21 -30.37 35.10 -5.59
CA PRO A 21 -31.74 35.23 -6.11
C PRO A 21 -32.67 35.87 -5.07
N LEU A 22 -33.68 36.61 -5.57
CA LEU A 22 -34.73 37.22 -4.75
C LEU A 22 -35.67 36.15 -4.15
N PRO A 23 -36.22 36.37 -2.94
CA PRO A 23 -37.08 35.38 -2.28
C PRO A 23 -38.45 35.27 -2.95
N GLY A 24 -38.79 34.05 -3.37
CA GLY A 24 -40.14 33.65 -3.80
C GLY A 24 -41.00 33.14 -2.63
N ALA A 25 -42.31 33.33 -2.78
CA ALA A 25 -43.46 33.01 -1.92
C ALA A 25 -43.37 31.76 -1.00
N PRO A 26 -44.13 31.73 0.14
CA PRO A 26 -43.92 30.76 1.20
C PRO A 26 -44.29 29.34 0.77
N ALA A 27 -43.38 28.41 1.04
CA ALA A 27 -43.62 26.99 0.90
C ALA A 27 -44.66 26.54 1.94
N SER A 28 -45.58 25.65 1.55
CA SER A 28 -46.46 24.94 2.48
C SER A 28 -45.65 24.32 3.62
N THR A 29 -46.19 24.29 4.84
CA THR A 29 -45.55 23.76 6.06
C THR A 29 -44.90 22.37 5.88
N SER A 30 -45.46 21.51 5.01
CA SER A 30 -44.87 20.20 4.65
C SER A 30 -43.51 20.32 3.97
N ARG A 31 -43.37 21.25 3.04
CA ARG A 31 -42.15 21.46 2.24
C ARG A 31 -41.09 22.20 3.04
N LEU A 32 -41.50 23.03 4.01
CA LEU A 32 -40.59 23.65 4.97
C LEU A 32 -39.97 22.61 5.90
N LEU A 33 -40.74 21.59 6.33
CA LEU A 33 -40.24 20.47 7.12
C LEU A 33 -39.29 19.58 6.32
N GLU A 34 -39.60 19.27 5.05
CA GLU A 34 -38.68 18.53 4.16
C GLU A 34 -37.39 19.32 3.88
N GLN A 35 -37.47 20.64 3.68
CA GLN A 35 -36.29 21.48 3.44
C GLN A 35 -35.41 21.60 4.71
N VAL A 36 -36.00 21.79 5.89
CA VAL A 36 -35.27 21.84 7.17
C VAL A 36 -34.61 20.49 7.50
N MET A 37 -35.23 19.37 7.12
CA MET A 37 -34.59 18.05 7.27
C MET A 37 -33.46 17.82 6.25
N ALA A 38 -33.54 18.40 5.05
CA ALA A 38 -32.49 18.31 4.04
C ALA A 38 -31.29 19.25 4.32
N ASP A 39 -31.53 20.41 4.93
CA ASP A 39 -30.48 21.36 5.31
C ASP A 39 -29.70 20.91 6.57
N GLN A 40 -30.21 19.93 7.33
CA GLN A 40 -29.55 19.43 8.54
C GLN A 40 -28.41 18.44 8.29
N ASP A 41 -28.28 17.90 7.07
CA ASP A 41 -27.23 16.94 6.73
C ASP A 41 -25.94 17.60 6.19
N GLU A 42 -25.97 18.88 5.79
CA GLU A 42 -24.83 19.54 5.12
C GLU A 42 -23.82 20.19 6.07
N ASP A 43 -24.12 20.30 7.37
CA ASP A 43 -23.23 20.96 8.36
C ASP A 43 -22.62 19.99 9.40
N LEU A 44 -22.68 18.67 9.16
CA LEU A 44 -21.82 17.71 9.89
C LEU A 44 -20.41 17.75 9.32
N VAL A 45 -19.68 18.81 9.67
CA VAL A 45 -18.22 18.78 9.57
C VAL A 45 -17.74 17.67 10.50
N ASP A 46 -17.14 16.62 9.93
CA ASP A 46 -16.45 15.56 10.68
C ASP A 46 -15.21 16.17 11.36
N VAL A 47 -15.46 16.96 12.40
CA VAL A 47 -14.44 17.51 13.28
C VAL A 47 -13.96 16.34 14.12
N ASP A 48 -12.84 15.73 13.74
CA ASP A 48 -12.17 14.72 14.56
C ASP A 48 -11.78 15.40 15.89
N PRO A 49 -12.42 15.07 17.02
CA PRO A 49 -12.14 15.71 18.31
C PRO A 49 -10.72 15.47 18.81
N TYR A 50 -9.98 14.60 18.13
CA TYR A 50 -8.59 14.26 18.44
C TYR A 50 -7.59 14.88 17.48
N ASP A 51 -8.01 15.60 16.43
CA ASP A 51 -7.11 16.41 15.61
C ASP A 51 -6.56 17.58 16.45
N PRO A 52 -5.26 17.61 16.75
CA PRO A 52 -4.68 18.67 17.57
C PRO A 52 -4.68 20.04 16.87
N GLY A 53 -5.01 20.12 15.57
CA GLY A 53 -5.17 21.38 14.83
C GLY A 53 -3.87 22.15 14.59
N ASP A 54 -2.74 21.62 15.05
CA ASP A 54 -1.39 22.15 14.90
C ASP A 54 -0.61 21.50 13.74
N GLY A 55 -1.27 20.62 12.97
CA GLY A 55 -0.68 19.83 11.88
C GLY A 55 0.09 18.61 12.36
N SER A 56 0.07 18.29 13.65
CA SER A 56 0.57 17.02 14.17
C SER A 56 -0.48 15.91 14.03
N LEU A 57 -0.04 14.67 13.83
CA LEU A 57 -0.98 13.57 13.61
C LEU A 57 -1.67 13.18 14.93
N PRO A 58 -3.00 13.04 14.96
CA PRO A 58 -3.74 12.62 16.14
C PRO A 58 -3.22 11.28 16.69
N VAL A 59 -3.14 11.20 18.02
CA VAL A 59 -2.63 10.02 18.73
C VAL A 59 -3.76 9.35 19.52
N PHE A 60 -4.18 8.19 19.06
CA PHE A 60 -5.20 7.37 19.71
C PHE A 60 -4.60 6.39 20.71
N ARG A 61 -5.25 6.22 21.87
CA ARG A 61 -4.95 5.12 22.79
C ARG A 61 -5.56 3.81 22.31
N TRP A 62 -5.10 2.70 22.89
CA TRP A 62 -5.65 1.37 22.61
C TRP A 62 -7.18 1.32 22.79
N LYS A 63 -7.90 0.82 21.77
CA LYS A 63 -9.38 0.79 21.65
C LYS A 63 -10.08 2.14 21.44
N GLN A 64 -9.36 3.26 21.38
CA GLN A 64 -9.95 4.58 21.18
C GLN A 64 -10.19 4.93 19.70
N ALA A 65 -9.37 4.38 18.79
CA ALA A 65 -9.62 4.52 17.37
C ALA A 65 -10.89 3.76 17.01
N GLY A 66 -11.99 4.49 16.77
CA GLY A 66 -13.23 3.95 16.25
C GLY A 66 -12.93 3.11 15.00
N ARG A 67 -13.39 1.86 15.00
CA ARG A 67 -13.01 0.86 13.99
C ARG A 67 -13.69 1.05 12.64
N GLU A 68 -14.58 2.04 12.52
CA GLU A 68 -15.48 2.16 11.39
C GLU A 68 -14.73 2.66 10.14
N ASN A 69 -13.87 3.67 10.29
CA ASN A 69 -13.25 4.33 9.12
C ASN A 69 -11.72 4.26 9.11
N LEU A 70 -11.07 3.80 10.18
CA LEU A 70 -9.62 3.76 10.32
C LEU A 70 -9.08 2.34 10.55
N ALA A 71 -8.05 1.98 9.79
CA ALA A 71 -7.38 0.69 9.89
C ALA A 71 -5.86 0.83 9.88
N THR A 72 -5.19 -0.05 10.60
CA THR A 72 -3.74 -0.24 10.50
C THR A 72 -3.38 -0.94 9.19
N ARG A 73 -2.13 -0.83 8.74
CA ARG A 73 -1.63 -1.58 7.55
C ARG A 73 -1.87 -3.09 7.65
N ARG A 74 -1.81 -3.64 8.86
CA ARG A 74 -2.07 -5.07 9.09
C ARG A 74 -3.55 -5.40 8.87
N GLN A 75 -4.45 -4.61 9.45
CA GLN A 75 -5.90 -4.77 9.26
C GLN A 75 -6.29 -4.58 7.79
N LEU A 76 -5.74 -3.59 7.08
CA LEU A 76 -5.95 -3.44 5.64
C LEU A 76 -5.50 -4.68 4.87
N ARG A 77 -4.34 -5.26 5.22
CA ARG A 77 -3.86 -6.49 4.57
C ARG A 77 -4.78 -7.69 4.82
N GLU A 78 -5.35 -7.82 6.01
CA GLU A 78 -6.35 -8.85 6.35
C GLU A 78 -7.63 -8.67 5.51
N MET A 79 -8.01 -7.42 5.22
CA MET A 79 -9.13 -7.07 4.33
C MET A 79 -8.79 -7.14 2.82
N GLY A 80 -7.57 -7.55 2.45
CA GLY A 80 -7.14 -7.57 1.04
C GLY A 80 -6.92 -6.19 0.43
N LEU A 81 -6.82 -5.15 1.25
CA LEU A 81 -6.62 -3.76 0.87
C LEU A 81 -5.16 -3.31 1.07
N ARG A 82 -4.79 -2.21 0.41
CA ARG A 82 -3.53 -1.48 0.59
C ARG A 82 -3.82 0.01 0.78
N PRO A 83 -2.97 0.78 1.49
CA PRO A 83 -3.19 2.22 1.75
C PRO A 83 -3.27 3.14 0.51
N GLY A 84 -3.18 2.63 -0.72
CA GLY A 84 -3.44 3.42 -1.92
C GLY A 84 -2.47 4.56 -2.24
N GLY A 85 -1.44 4.79 -1.41
CA GLY A 85 -0.51 5.92 -1.51
C GLY A 85 -0.86 7.10 -0.58
N GLN A 86 -1.82 6.93 0.33
CA GLN A 86 -2.20 7.96 1.28
C GLN A 86 -1.19 8.10 2.43
N GLU A 87 -1.06 9.31 2.95
CA GLU A 87 -0.27 9.58 4.16
C GLU A 87 -1.03 9.07 5.40
N PRO A 88 -0.34 8.66 6.49
CA PRO A 88 -1.00 8.30 7.74
C PRO A 88 -1.90 9.43 8.24
N VAL A 89 -3.11 9.09 8.67
CA VAL A 89 -4.07 10.07 9.22
C VAL A 89 -3.91 10.18 10.73
N ALA A 90 -3.52 9.09 11.38
CA ALA A 90 -3.35 9.06 12.83
C ALA A 90 -2.33 8.02 13.28
N ARG A 91 -1.89 8.10 14.53
CA ARG A 91 -1.07 7.10 15.21
C ARG A 91 -1.89 6.44 16.31
N ILE A 92 -1.87 5.11 16.39
CA ILE A 92 -2.36 4.39 17.56
C ILE A 92 -1.20 3.96 18.44
N GLU A 93 -1.29 4.22 19.73
CA GLU A 93 -0.34 3.77 20.73
C GLU A 93 -0.89 2.61 21.55
N CYS A 94 -0.07 1.58 21.69
CA CYS A 94 -0.35 0.34 22.37
C CYS A 94 0.72 0.11 23.45
N ARG A 95 0.35 -0.61 24.53
CA ARG A 95 1.28 -0.94 25.63
C ARG A 95 1.97 0.31 26.23
N GLY A 96 1.20 1.38 26.44
CA GLY A 96 1.71 2.63 27.02
C GLY A 96 2.79 3.29 26.17
N GLY A 97 2.61 3.35 24.84
CA GLY A 97 3.54 4.00 23.90
C GLY A 97 4.69 3.12 23.40
N LYS A 98 4.95 1.95 24.01
CA LYS A 98 6.05 1.05 23.59
C LYS A 98 5.87 0.46 22.19
N ARG A 99 4.62 0.35 21.73
CA ARG A 99 4.30 -0.11 20.38
C ARG A 99 3.31 0.86 19.78
N TRP A 100 3.55 1.25 18.54
CA TRP A 100 2.64 2.14 17.82
C TRP A 100 2.41 1.62 16.41
N ALA A 101 1.34 2.09 15.79
CA ALA A 101 1.04 1.83 14.39
C ALA A 101 0.40 3.05 13.74
N TRP A 102 0.62 3.21 12.44
CA TRP A 102 -0.07 4.19 11.62
C TRP A 102 -1.48 3.71 11.28
N LEU A 103 -2.43 4.62 11.35
CA LEU A 103 -3.82 4.45 10.95
C LEU A 103 -4.06 5.13 9.60
N TYR A 104 -4.85 4.44 8.80
CA TYR A 104 -5.17 4.75 7.42
C TYR A 104 -6.68 4.69 7.26
N ARG A 105 -7.27 5.65 6.54
CA ARG A 105 -8.66 5.57 6.12
C ARG A 105 -8.92 4.35 5.23
N ILE A 106 -10.03 3.66 5.49
CA ILE A 106 -10.46 2.48 4.74
C ILE A 106 -11.06 2.90 3.39
N ASP A 107 -11.82 4.00 3.32
CA ASP A 107 -12.49 4.48 2.09
C ASP A 107 -11.52 4.78 0.94
N LEU A 108 -10.33 5.28 1.29
CA LEU A 108 -9.28 5.64 0.34
C LEU A 108 -8.35 4.46 0.02
N ALA A 109 -8.52 3.34 0.73
CA ALA A 109 -7.72 2.16 0.51
C ALA A 109 -8.08 1.53 -0.85
N LYS A 110 -7.06 1.00 -1.51
CA LYS A 110 -7.21 0.34 -2.81
C LYS A 110 -7.09 -1.16 -2.64
N PRO A 111 -7.73 -1.97 -3.50
CA PRO A 111 -7.49 -3.41 -3.50
C PRO A 111 -6.00 -3.71 -3.70
N LYS A 112 -5.54 -4.76 -3.02
CA LYS A 112 -4.20 -5.29 -3.23
C LYS A 112 -4.08 -5.79 -4.67
N LEU A 113 -3.08 -5.30 -5.39
CA LEU A 113 -2.82 -5.76 -6.75
C LEU A 113 -2.40 -7.24 -6.71
N PRO A 114 -3.03 -8.11 -7.50
CA PRO A 114 -2.57 -9.47 -7.67
C PRO A 114 -1.18 -9.47 -8.32
N LEU A 115 -0.48 -10.59 -8.15
CA LEU A 115 0.74 -10.83 -8.89
C LEU A 115 0.37 -10.98 -10.37
N THR A 116 1.15 -10.36 -11.26
CA THR A 116 0.94 -10.50 -12.70
C THR A 116 1.88 -11.58 -13.24
N LEU A 117 1.52 -12.25 -14.34
CA LEU A 117 2.37 -13.28 -14.97
C LEU A 117 3.79 -12.77 -15.26
N ALA A 118 3.93 -11.51 -15.66
CA ALA A 118 5.25 -10.89 -15.87
C ALA A 118 6.07 -10.78 -14.57
N LYS A 119 5.42 -10.50 -13.44
CA LYS A 119 6.08 -10.46 -12.13
C LYS A 119 6.43 -11.86 -11.62
N GLU A 120 5.57 -12.85 -11.87
CA GLU A 120 5.86 -14.26 -11.60
C GLU A 120 7.10 -14.72 -12.35
N ALA A 121 7.13 -14.50 -13.67
CA ALA A 121 8.28 -14.83 -14.49
C ALA A 121 9.57 -14.11 -14.03
N ALA A 122 9.48 -12.86 -13.60
CA ALA A 122 10.62 -12.13 -13.06
C ALA A 122 11.10 -12.71 -11.72
N LEU A 123 10.17 -13.09 -10.83
CA LEU A 123 10.49 -13.74 -9.57
C LEU A 123 11.13 -15.11 -9.80
N ASP A 124 10.59 -15.89 -10.73
CA ASP A 124 11.12 -17.21 -11.10
C ASP A 124 12.54 -17.10 -11.67
N LYS A 125 12.81 -16.12 -12.53
CA LYS A 125 14.16 -15.84 -13.03
C LYS A 125 15.12 -15.45 -11.90
N ALA A 126 14.68 -14.57 -10.98
CA ALA A 126 15.50 -14.19 -9.82
C ALA A 126 15.73 -15.35 -8.85
N MET A 127 14.76 -16.25 -8.70
CA MET A 127 14.88 -17.48 -7.93
C MET A 127 15.82 -18.48 -8.62
N ALA A 128 15.73 -18.64 -9.94
CA ALA A 128 16.63 -19.50 -10.71
C ALA A 128 18.09 -19.05 -10.57
N ALA A 129 18.38 -17.75 -10.69
CA ALA A 129 19.73 -17.22 -10.52
C ALA A 129 20.35 -17.53 -9.13
N ARG A 130 19.52 -17.55 -8.07
CA ARG A 130 19.96 -17.89 -6.70
C ARG A 130 20.08 -19.39 -6.43
N GLN A 131 19.36 -20.20 -7.20
CA GLN A 131 19.30 -21.66 -7.05
C GLN A 131 20.24 -22.40 -8.00
N THR A 132 20.75 -21.74 -9.03
CA THR A 132 21.63 -22.35 -10.02
C THR A 132 23.10 -22.17 -9.63
N CYS A 133 23.83 -23.28 -9.54
CA CYS A 133 25.28 -23.22 -9.36
C CYS A 133 25.97 -22.71 -10.63
N GLY A 134 26.90 -21.76 -10.51
CA GLY A 134 27.68 -21.25 -11.64
C GLY A 134 28.61 -22.28 -12.29
N THR A 135 29.08 -23.27 -11.51
CA THR A 135 30.06 -24.28 -11.96
C THR A 135 29.39 -25.46 -12.65
N CYS A 136 28.51 -26.19 -11.93
CA CYS A 136 27.87 -27.40 -12.47
C CYS A 136 26.54 -27.12 -13.20
N ARG A 137 26.03 -25.88 -13.14
CA ARG A 137 24.76 -25.44 -13.76
C ARG A 137 23.51 -26.19 -13.30
N ARG A 138 23.58 -26.99 -12.23
CA ARG A 138 22.42 -27.63 -11.58
C ARG A 138 21.58 -26.59 -10.85
N ARG A 139 20.25 -26.73 -10.90
CA ARG A 139 19.30 -25.89 -10.18
C ARG A 139 18.77 -26.64 -8.95
N TYR A 140 19.03 -26.10 -7.77
CA TYR A 140 18.58 -26.67 -6.49
C TYR A 140 17.17 -26.16 -6.13
N PHE A 141 16.46 -26.84 -5.23
CA PHE A 141 15.18 -26.34 -4.67
C PHE A 141 15.38 -25.30 -3.55
N HIS A 142 16.63 -25.05 -3.17
CA HIS A 142 17.03 -24.09 -2.15
C HIS A 142 18.08 -23.11 -2.69
N CYS A 143 18.20 -21.93 -2.07
CA CYS A 143 19.21 -20.95 -2.47
C CYS A 143 20.61 -21.49 -2.18
N VAL A 144 21.45 -21.53 -3.21
CA VAL A 144 22.85 -21.96 -3.11
C VAL A 144 23.66 -20.82 -2.47
N PRO A 145 24.67 -21.11 -1.61
CA PRO A 145 25.52 -20.08 -0.99
C PRO A 145 26.52 -19.44 -1.97
N LEU A 146 26.03 -18.83 -3.05
CA LEU A 146 26.85 -18.22 -4.11
C LEU A 146 27.70 -17.05 -3.60
N LYS A 147 27.25 -16.33 -2.56
CA LYS A 147 28.00 -15.20 -1.99
C LYS A 147 29.21 -15.65 -1.16
N THR A 148 29.08 -16.76 -0.44
CA THR A 148 30.10 -17.25 0.50
C THR A 148 31.02 -18.29 -0.14
N LEU A 149 30.45 -19.26 -0.87
CA LEU A 149 31.19 -20.38 -1.46
C LEU A 149 31.38 -20.24 -2.97
N GLY A 150 30.68 -19.32 -3.64
CA GLY A 150 30.70 -19.17 -5.11
C GLY A 150 30.04 -20.31 -5.88
N SER A 151 29.71 -21.42 -5.22
CA SER A 151 29.23 -22.66 -5.84
C SER A 151 28.34 -23.47 -4.87
N CYS A 152 27.86 -24.63 -5.32
CA CYS A 152 27.15 -25.56 -4.45
C CYS A 152 28.11 -26.37 -3.58
N LEU A 153 27.58 -26.99 -2.52
CA LEU A 153 28.37 -27.79 -1.58
C LEU A 153 29.08 -28.96 -2.27
N GLU A 154 28.47 -29.58 -3.28
CA GLU A 154 29.12 -30.61 -4.11
C GLU A 154 30.37 -30.08 -4.82
N CYS A 155 30.30 -28.88 -5.40
CA CYS A 155 31.43 -28.30 -6.12
C CYS A 155 32.51 -27.74 -5.20
N TYR A 156 32.15 -27.39 -3.96
CA TYR A 156 33.08 -26.82 -2.98
C TYR A 156 33.81 -27.92 -2.18
N ASP A 157 33.08 -28.84 -1.55
CA ASP A 157 33.62 -29.86 -0.64
C ASP A 157 33.65 -31.28 -1.25
N GLY A 158 33.09 -31.49 -2.44
CA GLY A 158 32.98 -32.82 -3.06
C GLY A 158 31.94 -33.75 -2.40
N THR A 159 31.21 -33.26 -1.39
CA THR A 159 30.15 -34.04 -0.73
C THR A 159 28.98 -34.22 -1.70
N PRO A 160 28.56 -35.45 -2.02
CA PRO A 160 27.47 -35.68 -2.97
C PRO A 160 26.18 -35.07 -2.43
N ALA A 161 25.47 -34.29 -3.26
CA ALA A 161 24.15 -33.80 -2.93
C ALA A 161 23.14 -34.91 -3.17
N ASP A 162 22.15 -34.95 -2.29
CA ASP A 162 20.98 -35.80 -2.47
C ASP A 162 20.30 -35.44 -3.81
N PRO A 163 20.05 -36.41 -4.71
CA PRO A 163 19.31 -36.17 -5.94
C PRO A 163 17.92 -35.54 -5.73
N ALA A 164 17.32 -35.68 -4.55
CA ALA A 164 16.06 -34.97 -4.23
C ALA A 164 16.24 -33.45 -4.00
N SER A 165 17.48 -32.98 -3.80
CA SER A 165 17.78 -31.57 -3.50
C SER A 165 17.89 -30.66 -4.73
N TYR A 166 17.97 -31.25 -5.93
CA TYR A 166 18.08 -30.52 -7.19
C TYR A 166 17.14 -31.05 -8.27
N ILE A 167 16.81 -30.16 -9.21
CA ILE A 167 16.06 -30.51 -10.41
C ILE A 167 17.03 -31.24 -11.34
N ALA A 168 16.83 -32.55 -11.51
CA ALA A 168 17.61 -33.34 -12.44
C ALA A 168 17.49 -32.76 -13.86
N PRO A 169 18.60 -32.64 -14.61
CA PRO A 169 18.51 -32.24 -16.00
C PRO A 169 17.60 -33.22 -16.76
N PRO A 170 16.81 -32.73 -17.74
CA PRO A 170 15.92 -33.61 -18.49
C PRO A 170 16.74 -34.72 -19.15
N ALA A 171 16.22 -35.94 -19.10
CA ALA A 171 16.84 -37.07 -19.78
C ALA A 171 16.99 -36.74 -21.27
N LYS A 172 18.11 -37.16 -21.87
CA LYS A 172 18.28 -37.05 -23.32
C LYS A 172 17.15 -37.85 -23.97
N HIS A 173 16.30 -37.21 -24.77
CA HIS A 173 15.27 -37.92 -25.52
C HIS A 173 15.96 -38.79 -26.58
N LEU A 174 16.02 -40.10 -26.35
CA LEU A 174 16.64 -41.09 -27.25
C LEU A 174 15.69 -41.57 -28.36
N LEU A 175 14.51 -40.98 -28.48
CA LEU A 175 13.40 -41.47 -29.31
C LEU A 175 13.40 -40.93 -30.76
N ALA A 176 14.42 -40.19 -31.17
CA ALA A 176 14.58 -39.72 -32.54
C ALA A 176 15.93 -40.19 -33.09
N ALA A 177 16.00 -41.45 -33.48
CA ALA A 177 17.10 -42.06 -34.21
C ALA A 177 16.54 -42.87 -35.38
#